data_AF-M5RYI0-F1
#
_entry.id   AF-M5RYI0-F1
#
_cell.length_a   1.000
_cell.length_b   1.000
_cell.length_c   1.000
_cell.angle_alpha   90.00
_cell.angle_beta   90.00
_cell.angle_gamma   90.00
#
_symmetry.space_group_name_H-M   'P 1'
#
loop_
_entity.id
_entity.type
_entity.pdbx_description
1 polymer ?
#
loop_
_entity_poly.entity_id
_entity_poly.type
_entity_poly.pdbx_seq_one_letter_code
_entity_poly.pdbx_strand_id
1 'polypeptide(L)'
;MDPQVTWNALIREWSDGNWLDVFELAEALFDWLSNDGFPPETMGTLRLGADWNQMIGLAAAKFALKRANEVLDNPAGIPDSVPFTLTCANCNNEGPSTVCDALEEGWSHFQYVPAGMSEKFLGYCPVCRKRDLES
;
A
#
# COMPACT_ATOMS: atom_id res chain seq x y z
N MET A 1 6.83 19.05 -13.81
CA MET A 1 6.24 18.53 -12.56
C MET A 1 7.03 19.12 -11.39
N ASP A 2 6.40 19.35 -10.24
CA ASP A 2 7.14 19.57 -8.98
C ASP A 2 7.36 18.20 -8.30
N PRO A 3 8.59 17.64 -8.31
CA PRO A 3 8.86 16.32 -7.76
C PRO A 3 8.69 16.27 -6.25
N GLN A 4 8.84 17.39 -5.53
CA GLN A 4 8.63 17.41 -4.08
C GLN A 4 7.15 17.27 -3.74
N VAL A 5 6.28 17.96 -4.50
CA VAL A 5 4.83 17.83 -4.35
C VAL A 5 4.39 16.41 -4.68
N THR A 6 4.86 15.86 -5.80
CA THR A 6 4.54 14.48 -6.20
C THR A 6 5.04 13.45 -5.19
N TRP A 7 6.26 13.60 -4.67
CA TRP A 7 6.81 12.74 -3.61
C TRP A 7 5.95 12.76 -2.35
N ASN A 8 5.57 13.94 -1.87
CA ASN A 8 4.75 14.08 -0.67
C ASN A 8 3.35 13.47 -0.86
N ALA A 9 2.76 13.66 -2.05
CA ALA A 9 1.49 13.04 -2.40
C ALA A 9 1.63 11.51 -2.44
N LEU A 10 2.66 10.98 -3.11
CA LEU A 10 2.89 9.54 -3.22
C LEU A 10 2.95 8.85 -1.84
N ILE A 11 3.68 9.44 -0.89
CA ILE A 11 3.78 8.91 0.48
C ILE A 11 2.41 8.92 1.18
N ARG A 12 1.64 10.00 1.01
CA ARG A 12 0.32 10.12 1.62
C ARG A 12 -0.65 9.08 1.06
N GLU A 13 -0.77 9.01 -0.26
CA GLU A 13 -1.69 8.07 -0.92
C GLU A 13 -1.29 6.62 -0.65
N TRP A 14 0.01 6.32 -0.51
CA TRP A 14 0.49 5.02 -0.05
C TRP A 14 0.01 4.70 1.36
N SER A 15 0.09 5.66 2.27
CA SER A 15 -0.38 5.50 3.65
C SER A 15 -1.89 5.30 3.72
N ASP A 16 -2.64 6.00 2.86
CA ASP A 16 -4.11 5.95 2.82
C ASP A 16 -4.62 4.73 2.02
N GLY A 17 -3.74 4.04 1.29
CA GLY A 17 -4.09 2.86 0.48
C GLY A 17 -4.82 3.21 -0.82
N ASN A 18 -4.64 4.43 -1.33
CA ASN A 18 -5.26 4.90 -2.57
C ASN A 18 -4.44 4.44 -3.79
N TRP A 19 -4.55 3.15 -4.11
CA TRP A 19 -3.64 2.46 -5.04
C TRP A 19 -3.61 3.04 -6.46
N LEU A 20 -4.73 3.60 -6.94
CA LEU A 20 -4.76 4.27 -8.25
C LEU A 20 -3.91 5.54 -8.25
N ASP A 21 -4.06 6.40 -7.25
CA ASP A 21 -3.24 7.60 -7.11
C ASP A 21 -1.77 7.25 -6.85
N VAL A 22 -1.49 6.19 -6.07
CA VAL A 22 -0.13 5.65 -5.91
C VAL A 22 0.47 5.26 -7.25
N PHE A 23 -0.29 4.57 -8.11
CA PHE A 23 0.17 4.21 -9.46
C PHE A 23 0.53 5.45 -10.28
N GLU A 24 -0.39 6.41 -10.40
CA GLU A 24 -0.20 7.60 -11.24
C GLU A 24 0.97 8.47 -10.75
N LEU A 25 1.08 8.68 -9.44
CA LEU A 25 2.14 9.48 -8.83
C LEU A 25 3.51 8.77 -8.93
N ALA A 26 3.54 7.45 -8.73
CA ALA A 26 4.76 6.67 -8.82
C ALA A 26 5.27 6.58 -10.26
N GLU A 27 4.37 6.37 -11.24
CA GLU A 27 4.71 6.38 -12.67
C GLU A 27 5.29 7.74 -13.07
N ALA A 28 4.58 8.82 -12.76
CA ALA A 28 5.02 10.16 -13.09
C ALA A 28 6.39 10.50 -12.47
N LEU A 29 6.60 10.15 -11.19
CA LEU A 29 7.86 10.40 -10.51
C LEU A 29 9.00 9.53 -11.06
N PHE A 30 8.73 8.26 -11.36
CA PHE A 30 9.70 7.35 -11.95
C PHE A 30 10.17 7.86 -13.32
N ASP A 31 9.23 8.27 -14.18
CA ASP A 31 9.53 8.83 -15.49
C ASP A 31 10.34 10.11 -15.38
N TRP A 32 9.95 11.02 -14.47
CA TRP A 32 10.69 12.26 -14.24
C TRP A 32 12.15 12.00 -13.85
N LEU A 33 12.38 11.13 -12.86
CA LEU A 33 13.71 10.82 -12.35
C LEU A 33 14.56 10.00 -13.34
N SER A 34 13.93 9.17 -14.17
CA SER A 34 14.60 8.38 -15.21
C SER A 34 15.09 9.23 -16.38
N ASN A 35 14.53 10.44 -16.55
CA ASN A 35 14.93 11.41 -17.57
C ASN A 35 15.80 12.54 -16.99
N ASP A 36 16.62 12.22 -15.98
CA ASP A 36 17.52 13.16 -15.30
C ASP A 36 16.83 14.42 -14.72
N GLY A 37 15.55 14.30 -14.37
CA GLY A 37 14.82 15.33 -13.63
C GLY A 37 15.42 15.55 -12.23
N PHE A 38 15.31 16.78 -11.73
CA PHE A 38 15.81 17.08 -10.38
C PHE A 38 15.03 16.26 -9.32
N PRO A 39 15.71 15.75 -8.28
CA PRO A 39 15.08 14.84 -7.33
C PRO A 39 14.36 15.57 -6.19
N PRO A 40 13.35 14.93 -5.55
CA PRO A 40 12.75 15.42 -4.31
C PRO A 40 13.68 15.19 -3.12
N GLU A 41 13.46 15.90 -2.02
CA GLU A 41 14.09 15.61 -0.74
C GLU A 41 13.40 14.41 -0.09
N THR A 42 14.12 13.29 0.03
CA THR A 42 13.54 12.00 0.45
C THR A 42 13.66 11.73 1.95
N MET A 43 14.52 12.48 2.66
CA MET A 43 14.88 12.24 4.06
C MET A 43 14.51 13.40 5.00
N GLY A 44 13.54 14.22 4.61
CA GLY A 44 12.99 15.31 5.44
C GLY A 44 14.05 16.34 5.85
N THR A 45 14.46 16.32 7.11
CA THR A 45 15.45 17.27 7.66
C THR A 45 16.89 16.89 7.35
N LEU A 46 17.17 15.65 6.97
CA LEU A 46 18.51 15.20 6.62
C LEU A 46 18.82 15.55 5.16
N ARG A 47 19.91 16.29 4.94
CA ARG A 47 20.39 16.68 3.61
C ARG A 47 21.45 15.68 3.13
N LEU A 48 21.08 14.80 2.21
CA LEU A 48 21.98 13.77 1.67
C LEU A 48 22.55 14.11 0.28
N GLY A 49 22.04 15.17 -0.36
CA GLY A 49 22.45 15.60 -1.69
C GLY A 49 21.61 15.00 -2.80
N ALA A 50 21.68 15.61 -3.99
CA ALA A 50 20.84 15.28 -5.13
C ALA A 50 21.02 13.83 -5.59
N ASP A 51 22.25 13.34 -5.74
CA ASP A 51 22.52 11.97 -6.21
C ASP A 51 21.88 10.90 -5.31
N TRP A 52 21.95 11.10 -3.99
CA TRP A 52 21.33 10.21 -3.02
C TRP A 52 19.80 10.26 -3.09
N ASN A 53 19.25 11.48 -3.15
CA ASN A 53 17.82 11.72 -3.28
C ASN A 53 17.26 11.14 -4.59
N GLN A 54 18.02 11.22 -5.69
CA GLN A 54 17.64 10.64 -6.98
C GLN A 54 17.58 9.13 -6.90
N MET A 55 18.59 8.49 -6.29
CA MET A 55 18.61 7.05 -6.11
C MET A 55 17.43 6.55 -5.24
N ILE A 56 17.18 7.20 -4.10
CA ILE A 56 16.04 6.84 -3.24
C ILE A 56 14.71 7.08 -3.96
N GLY A 57 14.53 8.25 -4.57
CA GLY A 57 13.30 8.60 -5.27
C GLY A 57 12.97 7.60 -6.37
N LEU A 58 13.97 7.21 -7.17
CA LEU A 58 13.79 6.24 -8.25
C LEU A 58 13.44 4.85 -7.72
N ALA A 59 14.15 4.38 -6.68
CA ALA A 59 13.89 3.09 -6.06
C ALA A 59 12.49 3.02 -5.43
N ALA A 60 12.09 4.09 -4.72
CA ALA A 60 10.78 4.20 -4.09
C ALA A 60 9.66 4.27 -5.12
N ALA A 61 9.79 5.10 -6.16
CA ALA A 61 8.81 5.19 -7.24
C ALA A 61 8.62 3.85 -7.95
N LYS A 62 9.73 3.17 -8.31
CA LYS A 62 9.68 1.84 -8.92
C LYS A 62 9.01 0.80 -8.03
N PHE A 63 9.31 0.81 -6.72
CA PHE A 63 8.70 -0.10 -5.76
C PHE A 63 7.20 0.17 -5.61
N ALA A 64 6.82 1.43 -5.45
CA ALA A 64 5.44 1.83 -5.30
C ALA A 64 4.61 1.47 -6.54
N LEU A 65 5.14 1.75 -7.73
CA LEU A 65 4.51 1.38 -9.00
C LEU A 65 4.30 -0.13 -9.12
N LYS A 66 5.33 -0.94 -8.82
CA LYS A 66 5.20 -2.40 -8.82
C LYS A 66 4.10 -2.86 -7.87
N ARG A 67 4.08 -2.34 -6.64
CA ARG A 67 3.08 -2.75 -5.65
C ARG A 67 1.67 -2.30 -6.03
N ALA A 68 1.50 -1.07 -6.53
CA ALA A 68 0.20 -0.60 -6.99
C ALA A 68 -0.35 -1.48 -8.11
N ASN A 69 0.47 -1.86 -9.09
CA ASN A 69 0.07 -2.83 -10.13
C ASN A 69 -0.38 -4.16 -9.54
N GLU A 70 0.40 -4.75 -8.61
CA GLU A 70 0.01 -6.02 -7.97
C GLU A 70 -1.36 -5.94 -7.26
N VAL A 71 -1.67 -4.79 -6.64
CA VAL A 71 -2.96 -4.57 -5.97
C VAL A 71 -4.08 -4.35 -6.97
N LEU A 72 -3.85 -3.51 -7.99
CA LEU A 72 -4.87 -3.13 -8.98
C LEU A 72 -5.20 -4.25 -9.95
N ASP A 73 -4.23 -5.09 -10.32
CA ASP A 73 -4.42 -6.25 -11.20
C ASP A 73 -5.12 -7.42 -10.49
N ASN A 74 -5.12 -7.44 -9.15
CA ASN A 74 -5.82 -8.45 -8.37
C ASN A 74 -7.21 -7.95 -7.96
N PRO A 75 -8.32 -8.56 -8.42
CA PRO A 75 -9.68 -8.15 -8.05
C PRO A 75 -9.99 -8.18 -6.54
N ALA A 76 -9.23 -8.96 -5.77
CA ALA A 76 -9.36 -9.00 -4.32
C ALA A 76 -8.53 -7.91 -3.61
N GLY A 77 -7.72 -7.13 -4.34
CA GLY A 77 -6.80 -6.14 -3.79
C GLY A 77 -5.63 -6.76 -3.02
N ILE A 78 -5.25 -8.00 -3.35
CA ILE A 78 -4.26 -8.80 -2.61
C ILE A 78 -2.98 -8.93 -3.44
N PRO A 79 -1.89 -8.24 -3.08
CA PRO A 79 -0.65 -8.36 -3.82
C PRO A 79 0.05 -9.69 -3.55
N ASP A 80 0.37 -10.45 -4.59
CA ASP A 80 0.99 -11.78 -4.51
C ASP A 80 2.35 -11.79 -3.78
N SER A 81 3.03 -10.63 -3.75
CA SER A 81 4.33 -10.49 -3.09
C SER A 81 4.24 -10.27 -1.58
N VAL A 82 3.03 -10.26 -1.01
CA VAL A 82 2.80 -10.00 0.42
C VAL A 82 2.21 -11.25 1.09
N PRO A 83 2.82 -11.75 2.18
CA PRO A 83 2.22 -12.80 2.97
C PRO A 83 0.82 -12.42 3.46
N PHE A 84 -0.15 -13.32 3.32
CA PHE A 84 -1.51 -13.09 3.77
C PHE A 84 -1.60 -13.29 5.30
N THR A 85 -1.52 -12.19 6.05
CA THR A 85 -1.82 -12.15 7.49
C THR A 85 -3.06 -11.30 7.73
N LEU A 86 -4.13 -11.93 8.22
CA LEU A 86 -5.45 -11.34 8.36
C LEU A 86 -5.81 -11.13 9.83
N THR A 87 -6.35 -9.96 10.17
CA THR A 87 -6.89 -9.67 11.50
C THR A 87 -8.25 -8.99 11.38
N CYS A 88 -9.16 -9.31 12.29
CA CYS A 88 -10.47 -8.66 12.34
C CYS A 88 -10.35 -7.19 12.77
N ALA A 89 -10.83 -6.27 11.95
CA ALA A 89 -10.78 -4.83 12.21
C ALA A 89 -11.58 -4.39 13.46
N ASN A 90 -12.53 -5.21 13.92
CA ASN A 90 -13.39 -4.86 15.05
C ASN A 90 -12.97 -5.53 16.37
N CYS A 91 -12.59 -6.82 16.32
CA CYS A 91 -12.29 -7.60 17.53
C CYS A 91 -10.84 -8.08 17.65
N ASN A 92 -9.97 -7.75 16.69
CA ASN A 92 -8.57 -8.18 16.62
C ASN A 92 -8.37 -9.72 16.67
N ASN A 93 -9.40 -10.51 16.37
CA ASN A 93 -9.23 -11.94 16.21
C ASN A 93 -8.37 -12.22 14.98
N GLU A 94 -7.38 -13.10 15.12
CA GLU A 94 -6.55 -13.54 14.00
C GLU A 94 -7.38 -14.41 13.04
N GLY A 95 -7.16 -14.20 11.75
CA GLY A 95 -7.77 -14.97 10.68
C GLY A 95 -6.86 -16.07 10.14
N PRO A 96 -7.35 -16.87 9.19
CA PRO A 96 -6.54 -17.88 8.53
C PRO A 96 -5.44 -17.26 7.65
N SER A 97 -4.48 -18.10 7.24
CA SER A 97 -3.28 -17.68 6.49
C SER A 97 -3.47 -17.66 4.97
N THR A 98 -4.68 -17.93 4.46
CA THR A 98 -4.99 -17.84 3.03
C THR A 98 -6.33 -17.15 2.79
N VAL A 99 -6.47 -16.56 1.60
CA VAL A 99 -7.71 -15.90 1.15
C VAL A 99 -8.83 -16.91 0.98
N CYS A 100 -8.53 -18.09 0.45
CA CYS A 100 -9.51 -19.16 0.25
C CYS A 100 -10.12 -19.59 1.58
N ASP A 101 -9.29 -19.89 2.58
CA ASP A 101 -9.76 -20.27 3.91
C ASP A 101 -10.57 -19.14 4.55
N ALA A 102 -10.11 -17.88 4.40
CA ALA A 102 -10.83 -16.73 4.93
C ALA A 102 -12.24 -16.61 4.34
N LEU A 103 -12.38 -16.80 3.03
CA LEU A 103 -13.67 -16.78 2.35
C LEU A 103 -14.56 -17.96 2.76
N GLU A 104 -14.00 -19.17 2.88
CA GLU A 104 -14.71 -20.37 3.33
C GLU A 104 -15.23 -20.23 4.77
N GLU A 105 -14.43 -19.61 5.64
CA GLU A 105 -14.81 -19.27 7.02
C GLU A 105 -15.79 -18.08 7.12
N GLY A 106 -16.07 -17.40 6.00
CA GLY A 106 -17.06 -16.32 5.93
C GLY A 106 -16.54 -14.93 6.30
N TRP A 107 -15.22 -14.73 6.27
CA TRP A 107 -14.62 -13.40 6.35
C TRP A 107 -14.95 -12.55 5.12
N SER A 108 -14.93 -11.23 5.28
CA SER A 108 -15.20 -10.32 4.17
C SER A 108 -14.54 -8.94 4.34
N HIS A 109 -14.62 -8.12 3.28
CA HIS A 109 -14.07 -6.77 3.19
C HIS A 109 -12.57 -6.71 3.52
N PHE A 110 -11.78 -7.52 2.80
CA PHE A 110 -10.33 -7.49 2.96
C PHE A 110 -9.77 -6.14 2.53
N GLN A 111 -8.91 -5.57 3.35
CA GLN A 111 -8.19 -4.35 3.07
C GLN A 111 -6.70 -4.59 3.28
N TYR A 112 -5.89 -4.35 2.25
CA TYR A 112 -4.44 -4.38 2.38
C TYR A 112 -3.94 -3.14 3.14
N VAL A 113 -3.22 -3.36 4.25
CA VAL A 113 -2.70 -2.34 5.16
C VAL A 113 -1.16 -2.42 5.24
N PRO A 114 -0.42 -1.81 4.30
CA PRO A 114 1.05 -1.90 4.25
C PRO A 114 1.75 -1.42 5.53
N ALA A 115 1.17 -0.41 6.18
CA ALA A 115 1.65 0.19 7.42
C ALA A 115 1.31 -0.62 8.68
N GLY A 116 0.52 -1.71 8.56
CA GLY A 116 0.19 -2.60 9.67
C GLY A 116 1.45 -3.24 10.27
N MET A 117 1.52 -3.20 11.61
CA MET A 117 2.70 -3.66 12.36
C MET A 117 2.79 -5.19 12.43
N SER A 118 1.67 -5.87 12.63
CA SER A 118 1.58 -7.34 12.75
C SER A 118 0.88 -7.97 11.56
N GLU A 119 -0.21 -7.38 11.13
CA GLU A 119 -1.07 -7.81 10.06
C GLU A 119 -0.81 -7.01 8.78
N LYS A 120 -1.01 -7.67 7.64
CA LYS A 120 -0.96 -7.03 6.32
C LYS A 120 -2.35 -6.82 5.75
N PHE A 121 -3.34 -7.52 6.28
CA PHE A 121 -4.72 -7.40 5.86
C PHE A 121 -5.64 -7.24 7.07
N LEU A 122 -6.56 -6.29 6.95
CA LEU A 122 -7.72 -6.21 7.81
C LEU A 122 -8.93 -6.81 7.11
N GLY A 123 -9.88 -7.32 7.88
CA GLY A 123 -11.19 -7.73 7.38
C GLY A 123 -12.20 -7.84 8.50
N TYR A 124 -13.41 -8.32 8.21
CA TYR A 124 -14.42 -8.58 9.22
C TYR A 124 -14.64 -10.08 9.39
N CYS A 125 -14.47 -10.56 10.64
CA CYS A 125 -14.73 -11.95 10.97
C CYS A 125 -16.24 -12.25 10.94
N PRO A 126 -16.64 -13.51 10.71
CA PRO A 126 -18.06 -13.90 10.62
C PRO A 126 -18.85 -13.58 11.89
N VAL A 127 -18.21 -13.54 13.06
CA VAL A 127 -18.86 -13.23 14.34
C VAL A 127 -19.23 -11.75 14.43
N CYS A 128 -18.30 -10.84 14.09
CA CYS A 128 -18.58 -9.40 14.13
C CYS A 128 -19.62 -9.03 13.07
N ARG A 129 -19.51 -9.60 11.87
CA ARG A 129 -20.46 -9.34 10.79
C ARG A 129 -21.90 -9.74 11.13
N LYS A 130 -22.07 -10.86 11.85
CA LYS A 130 -23.41 -11.29 12.31
C LYS A 130 -24.00 -10.29 13.31
N ARG A 131 -23.19 -9.79 14.25
CA ARG A 131 -23.64 -8.80 15.24
C ARG A 131 -24.11 -7.50 14.57
N ASP A 132 -23.39 -7.03 13.57
CA ASP A 132 -23.74 -5.79 12.84
C ASP A 132 -25.04 -5.92 12.02
N LEU A 133 -25.41 -7.14 11.59
CA LEU A 133 -26.65 -7.39 10.87
C LEU A 133 -27.87 -7.57 11.80
N GLU A 134 -27.63 -7.86 13.08
CA GLU A 134 -28.67 -8.08 14.10
C GLU A 134 -28.96 -6.81 14.93
N SER A 135 -28.19 -5.74 14.75
CA SER A 135 -28.32 -4.42 15.38
C SER A 135 -29.08 -3.42 14.52
#